data_AF-A0A4V3D656-F1
#
_entry.id   AF-A0A4V3D656-F1
#
_cell.length_a   1.000
_cell.length_b   1.000
_cell.length_c   1.000
_cell.angle_alpha   90.00
_cell.angle_beta   90.00
_cell.angle_gamma   90.00
#
_symmetry.space_group_name_H-M   'P 1'
#
loop_
_entity.id
_entity.type
_entity.pdbx_description
1 polymer ?
#
loop_
_entity_poly.entity_id
_entity_poly.type
_entity_poly.pdbx_seq_one_letter_code
_entity_poly.pdbx_strand_id
1 'polypeptide(L)'
;MTVNGNRVDLDTEAVVTNDTTMVPSRYLAEGLDIKVTLEAKYRRIGLESEMFFKESEQWKLEELHNRDMSFEGELVPLTAVYSDVPFRGFPNSGRLKVYVANISGQVVKEHQLHWSAFNYVGPDSYAYGTFGITDPMDGTGLNETDLPSGDVFMHQILKKSYDTSTSGKHKYLFMHFFKSDHEFADN
;
A
#
# COMPACT_ATOMS: atom_id res chain seq x y z
N MET A 1 16.37 -2.80 -28.41
CA MET A 1 15.10 -3.10 -27.71
C MET A 1 13.91 -2.62 -28.54
N THR A 2 12.68 -2.92 -28.14
CA THR A 2 11.46 -2.39 -28.78
C THR A 2 10.58 -1.71 -27.74
N VAL A 3 10.28 -0.43 -27.92
CA VAL A 3 9.36 0.36 -27.08
C VAL A 3 8.17 0.75 -27.94
N ASN A 4 6.95 0.36 -27.55
CA ASN A 4 5.71 0.64 -28.29
C ASN A 4 5.79 0.25 -29.78
N GLY A 5 6.42 -0.89 -30.08
CA GLY A 5 6.61 -1.38 -31.46
C GLY A 5 7.77 -0.73 -32.23
N ASN A 6 8.41 0.32 -31.70
CA ASN A 6 9.55 0.97 -32.31
C ASN A 6 10.87 0.42 -31.78
N ARG A 7 11.79 0.08 -32.68
CA ARG A 7 13.13 -0.34 -32.29
C ARG A 7 13.91 0.85 -31.75
N VAL A 8 14.47 0.69 -30.56
CA VAL A 8 15.39 1.63 -29.93
C VAL A 8 16.72 0.93 -29.71
N ASP A 9 17.79 1.52 -30.21
CA ASP A 9 19.14 1.01 -30.02
C ASP A 9 19.71 1.58 -28.72
N LEU A 10 20.16 0.68 -27.83
CA LEU A 10 20.79 1.06 -26.57
C LEU A 10 22.30 1.08 -26.76
N ASP A 11 22.96 2.05 -26.13
CA ASP A 11 24.42 2.13 -26.07
C ASP A 11 25.04 1.11 -25.10
N THR A 12 24.25 0.61 -24.15
CA THR A 12 24.63 -0.44 -23.20
C THR A 12 23.61 -1.57 -23.23
N GLU A 13 24.07 -2.81 -23.32
CA GLU A 13 23.19 -3.99 -23.27
C GLU A 13 22.74 -4.27 -21.82
N ALA A 14 21.56 -4.88 -21.67
CA ALA A 14 21.15 -5.41 -20.37
C ALA A 14 22.04 -6.61 -20.00
N VAL A 15 22.42 -6.73 -18.74
CA VAL A 15 23.29 -7.82 -18.25
C VAL A 15 22.60 -8.57 -17.13
N VAL A 16 22.77 -9.90 -17.09
CA VAL A 16 22.28 -10.72 -15.98
C VAL A 16 23.43 -11.00 -15.03
N THR A 17 23.29 -10.59 -13.78
CA THR A 17 24.29 -10.78 -12.72
C THR A 17 23.60 -11.31 -11.48
N ASN A 18 24.08 -12.43 -10.92
CA ASN A 18 23.51 -13.06 -9.71
C ASN A 18 21.98 -13.26 -9.81
N ASP A 19 21.51 -13.85 -10.92
CA ASP A 19 20.09 -14.05 -11.23
C ASP A 19 19.23 -12.77 -11.28
N THR A 20 19.88 -11.59 -11.31
CA THR A 20 19.24 -10.28 -11.43
C THR A 20 19.53 -9.69 -12.79
N THR A 21 18.49 -9.26 -13.50
CA THR A 21 18.65 -8.54 -14.77
C THR A 21 18.90 -7.06 -14.49
N MET A 22 20.10 -6.59 -14.77
CA MET A 22 20.48 -5.19 -14.72
C MET A 22 20.19 -4.55 -16.07
N VAL A 23 19.30 -3.56 -16.07
CA VAL A 23 18.99 -2.76 -17.26
C VAL A 23 19.65 -1.38 -17.15
N PRO A 24 20.14 -0.78 -18.24
CA PRO A 24 20.62 0.60 -18.23
C PRO A 24 19.51 1.54 -17.75
N SER A 25 19.80 2.52 -16.90
CA SER A 25 18.77 3.47 -16.44
C SER A 25 18.10 4.24 -17.58
N ARG A 26 18.85 4.50 -18.68
CA ARG A 26 18.32 5.09 -19.91
C ARG A 26 17.24 4.23 -20.57
N TYR A 27 17.34 2.90 -20.46
CA TYR A 27 16.31 1.96 -20.94
C TYR A 27 14.95 2.29 -20.31
N LEU A 28 14.94 2.41 -18.98
CA LEU A 28 13.73 2.73 -18.23
C LEU A 28 13.25 4.13 -18.58
N ALA A 29 14.18 5.08 -18.72
CA ALA A 29 13.82 6.47 -18.99
C ALA A 29 13.11 6.63 -20.35
N GLU A 30 13.69 6.08 -21.42
CA GLU A 30 13.12 6.17 -22.78
C GLU A 30 11.85 5.32 -22.92
N GLY A 31 11.85 4.12 -22.32
CA GLY A 31 10.69 3.22 -22.35
C GLY A 31 9.45 3.80 -21.68
N LEU A 32 9.65 4.68 -20.70
CA LEU A 32 8.59 5.27 -19.88
C LEU A 32 8.41 6.78 -20.14
N ASP A 33 9.04 7.34 -21.18
CA ASP A 33 8.98 8.78 -21.50
C ASP A 33 9.35 9.69 -20.30
N ILE A 34 10.43 9.33 -19.60
CA ILE A 34 10.91 9.97 -18.38
C ILE A 34 12.11 10.84 -18.66
N LYS A 35 12.11 12.05 -18.10
CA LYS A 35 13.21 12.99 -18.22
C LYS A 35 14.39 12.56 -17.36
N VAL A 36 15.56 12.42 -17.98
CA VAL A 36 16.84 12.17 -17.29
C VAL A 36 17.51 13.51 -16.95
N THR A 37 17.89 13.70 -15.68
CA THR A 37 18.66 14.87 -15.23
C THR A 37 20.04 14.46 -14.73
N LEU A 38 21.05 15.31 -14.97
CA LEU A 38 22.42 15.10 -14.51
C LEU A 38 22.83 16.24 -13.58
N GLU A 39 23.06 15.91 -12.31
CA GLU A 39 23.61 16.83 -11.32
C GLU A 39 25.13 16.65 -11.24
N ALA A 40 25.85 17.30 -12.16
CA ALA A 40 27.30 17.14 -12.33
C ALA A 40 28.10 17.38 -11.04
N LYS A 41 27.66 18.31 -10.18
CA LYS A 41 28.28 18.62 -8.90
C LYS A 41 28.35 17.42 -7.95
N TYR A 42 27.33 16.55 -7.99
CA TYR A 42 27.21 15.40 -7.09
C TYR A 42 27.39 14.06 -7.82
N ARG A 43 27.66 14.08 -9.13
CA ARG A 43 27.71 12.89 -9.99
C ARG A 43 26.45 12.03 -9.86
N ARG A 44 25.30 12.69 -9.76
CA ARG A 44 23.99 12.04 -9.61
C ARG A 44 23.23 12.10 -10.93
N ILE A 45 22.62 10.97 -11.29
CA ILE A 45 21.64 10.88 -12.37
C ILE A 45 20.25 10.83 -11.72
N GLY A 46 19.36 11.74 -12.09
CA GLY A 46 17.96 11.78 -11.69
C GLY A 46 17.06 11.25 -12.80
N LEU A 47 16.01 10.54 -12.43
CA LEU A 47 14.90 10.19 -13.31
C LEU A 47 13.65 10.89 -12.78
N GLU A 48 13.18 11.91 -13.49
CA GLU A 48 12.06 12.76 -13.06
C GLU A 48 10.80 12.33 -13.81
N SER A 49 9.90 11.61 -13.13
CA SER A 49 8.60 11.22 -13.68
C SER A 49 7.51 11.23 -12.62
N GLU A 50 6.38 11.85 -12.94
CA GLU A 50 5.15 11.75 -12.15
C GLU A 50 4.69 10.28 -11.97
N MET A 51 5.16 9.34 -12.81
CA MET A 51 4.89 7.91 -12.63
C MET A 51 5.68 7.27 -11.48
N PHE A 52 6.90 7.75 -11.21
CA PHE A 52 7.63 7.38 -10.00
C PHE A 52 7.09 8.11 -8.78
N PHE A 53 6.47 9.27 -9.00
CA PHE A 53 5.85 10.12 -8.01
C PHE A 53 4.32 10.11 -8.11
N LYS A 54 3.67 8.94 -8.29
CA LYS A 54 2.35 8.80 -7.65
C LYS A 54 2.64 8.80 -6.15
N GLU A 55 2.76 10.00 -5.61
CA GLU A 55 3.22 10.33 -4.26
C GLU A 55 2.38 9.55 -3.25
N SER A 56 2.84 8.36 -2.89
CA SER A 56 2.54 7.85 -1.57
C SER A 56 3.43 8.62 -0.62
N GLU A 57 2.83 9.26 0.38
CA GLU A 57 3.57 9.92 1.44
C GLU A 57 4.65 8.99 2.00
N GLN A 58 5.85 9.51 2.31
CA GLN A 58 7.03 8.72 2.69
C GLN A 58 6.73 7.67 3.76
N TRP A 59 5.90 8.03 4.74
CA TRP A 59 5.51 7.14 5.84
C TRP A 59 4.67 5.94 5.36
N LYS A 60 3.89 6.03 4.27
CA LYS A 60 3.16 4.88 3.68
C LYS A 60 4.12 3.84 3.13
N LEU A 61 5.23 4.30 2.56
CA LEU A 61 6.29 3.42 2.07
C LEU A 61 7.02 2.79 3.26
N GLU A 62 7.37 3.58 4.26
CA GLU A 62 8.01 3.10 5.50
C GLU A 62 7.15 2.05 6.21
N GLU A 63 5.83 2.23 6.26
CA GLU A 63 4.88 1.27 6.83
C GLU A 63 4.95 -0.11 6.15
N LEU A 64 4.98 -0.14 4.81
CA LEU A 64 5.11 -1.37 4.05
C LEU A 64 6.53 -1.97 4.12
N HIS A 65 7.55 -1.13 4.27
CA HIS A 65 8.94 -1.56 4.44
C HIS A 65 9.20 -2.15 5.82
N ASN A 66 8.51 -1.68 6.86
CA ASN A 66 8.65 -2.10 8.25
C ASN A 66 7.70 -3.26 8.64
N ARG A 67 7.16 -3.97 7.65
CA ARG A 67 6.32 -5.14 7.90
C ARG A 67 7.13 -6.27 8.55
N ASP A 68 6.53 -6.88 9.57
CA ASP A 68 7.07 -8.08 10.20
C ASP A 68 6.78 -9.29 9.31
N MET A 69 7.80 -9.73 8.58
CA MET A 69 7.71 -10.87 7.66
C MET A 69 7.36 -12.19 8.36
N SER A 70 7.47 -12.29 9.69
CA SER A 70 7.06 -13.50 10.42
C SER A 70 5.54 -13.68 10.50
N PHE A 71 4.77 -12.66 10.11
CA PHE A 71 3.30 -12.69 10.02
C PHE A 71 2.78 -12.77 8.58
N GLU A 72 3.65 -12.96 7.58
CA GLU A 72 3.24 -13.07 6.17
C GLU A 72 2.27 -14.25 5.98
N GLY A 73 1.03 -13.94 5.62
CA GLY A 73 -0.04 -14.94 5.47
C GLY A 73 -0.71 -15.39 6.78
N GLU A 74 -0.31 -14.85 7.92
CA GLU A 74 -0.81 -15.25 9.25
C GLU A 74 -1.97 -14.38 9.77
N LEU A 75 -2.23 -13.25 9.11
CA LEU A 75 -3.33 -12.33 9.43
C LEU A 75 -4.39 -12.41 8.33
N VAL A 76 -5.39 -13.24 8.57
CA VAL A 76 -6.31 -13.70 7.53
C VAL A 76 -7.66 -12.97 7.63
N PRO A 77 -8.04 -12.13 6.65
CA PRO A 77 -9.38 -11.58 6.60
C PRO A 77 -10.39 -12.71 6.33
N LEU A 78 -11.37 -12.85 7.23
CA LEU A 78 -12.41 -13.89 7.15
C LEU A 78 -13.65 -13.40 6.42
N THR A 79 -14.18 -12.24 6.81
CA THR A 79 -15.39 -11.66 6.23
C THR A 79 -15.39 -10.15 6.39
N ALA A 80 -16.07 -9.47 5.48
CA ALA A 80 -16.23 -8.04 5.48
C ALA A 80 -17.73 -7.67 5.39
N VAL A 81 -18.20 -6.85 6.32
CA VAL A 81 -19.58 -6.40 6.40
C VAL A 81 -19.63 -4.89 6.31
N TYR A 82 -20.32 -4.39 5.29
CA TYR A 82 -20.55 -2.95 5.14
C TYR A 82 -21.69 -2.49 6.06
N SER A 83 -21.51 -1.32 6.68
CA SER A 83 -22.43 -0.70 7.61
C SER A 83 -22.59 0.77 7.28
N ASP A 84 -23.81 1.20 6.96
CA ASP A 84 -24.14 2.61 6.75
C ASP A 84 -24.33 3.39 8.06
N VAL A 85 -24.17 2.73 9.23
CA VAL A 85 -24.27 3.39 10.53
C VAL A 85 -23.14 4.43 10.68
N PRO A 86 -23.46 5.73 10.83
CA PRO A 86 -22.46 6.78 10.94
C PRO A 86 -21.51 6.57 12.13
N PHE A 87 -20.27 7.02 12.01
CA PHE A 87 -19.37 7.20 13.15
C PHE A 87 -19.70 8.48 13.92
N ARG A 88 -19.53 8.41 15.24
CA ARG A 88 -19.83 9.51 16.14
C ARG A 88 -18.98 10.72 15.72
N GLY A 89 -19.63 11.81 15.32
CA GLY A 89 -18.96 13.01 14.80
C GLY A 89 -18.79 13.08 13.29
N PHE A 90 -19.09 11.99 12.55
CA PHE A 90 -18.92 11.92 11.09
C PHE A 90 -20.22 11.48 10.40
N PRO A 91 -21.21 12.39 10.25
CA PRO A 91 -22.41 12.09 9.46
C PRO A 91 -22.02 11.68 8.04
N ASN A 92 -22.63 10.59 7.53
CA ASN A 92 -22.34 9.96 6.22
C ASN A 92 -21.04 9.13 6.12
N SER A 93 -20.41 8.78 7.24
CA SER A 93 -19.30 7.83 7.25
C SER A 93 -19.79 6.37 7.30
N GLY A 94 -20.01 5.78 6.12
CA GLY A 94 -20.12 4.32 6.03
C GLY A 94 -18.87 3.65 6.60
N ARG A 95 -18.99 2.41 7.07
CA ARG A 95 -17.87 1.63 7.59
C ARG A 95 -17.85 0.23 7.01
N LEU A 96 -16.65 -0.29 6.85
CA LEU A 96 -16.40 -1.69 6.60
C LEU A 96 -15.93 -2.32 7.92
N LYS A 97 -16.65 -3.33 8.39
CA LYS A 97 -16.21 -4.19 9.49
C LYS A 97 -15.55 -5.41 8.89
N VAL A 98 -14.27 -5.61 9.15
CA VAL A 98 -13.50 -6.74 8.65
C VAL A 98 -13.09 -7.60 9.82
N TYR A 99 -13.42 -8.88 9.78
CA TYR A 99 -13.00 -9.83 10.80
C TYR A 99 -11.69 -10.46 10.35
N VAL A 100 -10.65 -10.35 11.18
CA VAL A 100 -9.29 -10.79 10.88
C VAL A 100 -8.88 -11.83 11.91
N ALA A 101 -8.54 -13.03 11.44
CA ALA A 101 -7.97 -14.07 12.30
C ALA A 101 -6.46 -13.89 12.40
N ASN A 102 -5.92 -13.97 13.61
CA ASN A 102 -4.49 -14.14 13.83
C ASN A 102 -4.19 -15.63 14.01
N ILE A 103 -3.75 -16.28 12.95
CA ILE A 103 -3.39 -17.71 12.98
C ILE A 103 -1.91 -17.94 13.31
N SER A 104 -1.14 -16.86 13.50
CA SER A 104 0.25 -16.97 13.95
C SER A 104 0.34 -17.56 15.36
N GLY A 105 1.53 -18.01 15.75
CA GLY A 105 1.84 -18.39 17.13
C GLY A 105 2.11 -17.22 18.09
N GLN A 106 1.90 -15.97 17.65
CA GLN A 106 2.33 -14.76 18.36
C GLN A 106 1.16 -13.79 18.57
N VAL A 107 1.28 -12.90 19.56
CA VAL A 107 0.30 -11.84 19.81
C VAL A 107 0.64 -10.63 18.94
N VAL A 108 -0.33 -10.09 18.21
CA VAL A 108 -0.20 -8.76 17.59
C VAL A 108 -0.60 -7.73 18.65
N LYS A 109 0.33 -6.85 19.04
CA LYS A 109 0.03 -5.85 20.08
C LYS A 109 -0.90 -4.78 19.56
N GLU A 110 -1.56 -4.10 20.50
CA GLU A 110 -2.24 -2.84 20.23
C GLU A 110 -1.41 -1.96 19.27
N HIS A 111 -2.07 -1.40 18.26
CA HIS A 111 -1.49 -0.57 17.20
C HIS A 111 -0.47 -1.24 16.26
N GLN A 112 -0.34 -2.57 16.26
CA GLN A 112 0.55 -3.28 15.33
C GLN A 112 -0.17 -3.94 14.14
N LEU A 113 -1.51 -4.03 14.15
CA LEU A 113 -2.29 -4.56 13.03
C LEU A 113 -2.55 -3.45 12.01
N HIS A 114 -1.97 -3.63 10.83
CA HIS A 114 -2.04 -2.69 9.71
C HIS A 114 -2.73 -3.34 8.51
N TRP A 115 -3.15 -2.55 7.53
CA TRP A 115 -3.77 -3.07 6.32
C TRP A 115 -3.50 -2.24 5.06
N SER A 116 -3.58 -2.91 3.92
CA SER A 116 -3.68 -2.29 2.61
C SER A 116 -4.90 -2.83 1.88
N ALA A 117 -5.48 -1.98 1.02
CA ALA A 117 -6.65 -2.28 0.23
C ALA A 117 -6.45 -1.85 -1.22
N PHE A 118 -6.90 -2.71 -2.13
CA PHE A 118 -7.08 -2.41 -3.53
C PHE A 118 -8.56 -2.51 -3.89
N ASN A 119 -9.11 -1.42 -4.39
CA ASN A 119 -10.51 -1.29 -4.79
C ASN A 119 -10.59 -1.27 -6.31
N TYR A 120 -11.29 -2.25 -6.86
CA TYR A 120 -11.58 -2.32 -8.29
C TYR A 120 -13.01 -1.86 -8.55
N VAL A 121 -13.15 -0.78 -9.32
CA VAL A 121 -14.43 -0.21 -9.72
C VAL A 121 -14.78 -0.63 -11.15
N GLY A 122 -13.79 -0.61 -12.06
CA GLY A 122 -13.94 -1.01 -13.45
C GLY A 122 -12.62 -1.01 -14.23
N PRO A 123 -12.66 -1.33 -15.54
CA PRO A 123 -11.44 -1.47 -16.36
C PRO A 123 -10.52 -0.25 -16.32
N ASP A 124 -11.10 0.95 -16.24
CA ASP A 124 -10.38 2.22 -16.25
C ASP A 124 -10.36 2.91 -14.87
N SER A 125 -10.84 2.23 -13.82
CA SER A 125 -11.01 2.84 -12.50
C SER A 125 -10.67 1.86 -11.38
N TYR A 126 -9.59 2.17 -10.68
CA TYR A 126 -9.14 1.47 -9.48
C TYR A 126 -8.63 2.49 -8.46
N ALA A 127 -8.67 2.10 -7.19
CA ALA A 127 -8.18 2.88 -6.07
C ALA A 127 -7.31 2.00 -5.17
N TYR A 128 -6.26 2.56 -4.60
CA TYR A 128 -5.37 1.87 -3.68
C TYR A 128 -5.21 2.70 -2.41
N GLY A 129 -5.20 2.02 -1.25
CA GLY A 129 -4.98 2.65 0.05
C GLY A 129 -4.14 1.74 0.94
N THR A 130 -3.18 2.31 1.65
CA THR A 130 -2.45 1.68 2.75
C THR A 130 -2.72 2.49 3.99
N PHE A 131 -3.19 1.84 5.05
CA PHE A 131 -3.61 2.54 6.25
C PHE A 131 -3.33 1.69 7.48
N GLY A 132 -2.17 1.90 8.08
CA GLY A 132 -1.96 1.62 9.50
C GLY A 132 -1.84 2.91 10.30
N ILE A 133 -0.99 3.84 9.83
CA ILE A 133 -0.59 5.03 10.62
C ILE A 133 -1.36 6.30 10.23
N THR A 134 -1.99 6.32 9.05
CA THR A 134 -2.47 7.55 8.37
C THR A 134 -3.43 8.47 9.11
N ASP A 135 -4.07 8.05 10.20
CA ASP A 135 -4.99 8.92 10.91
C ASP A 135 -5.26 8.46 12.35
N PRO A 136 -4.30 8.64 13.28
CA PRO A 136 -4.59 8.44 14.70
C PRO A 136 -5.74 9.35 15.18
N MET A 137 -6.07 10.43 14.45
CA MET A 137 -7.16 11.33 14.82
C MET A 137 -8.55 10.79 14.48
N ASP A 138 -8.66 9.88 13.51
CA ASP A 138 -9.96 9.30 13.11
C ASP A 138 -10.17 7.84 13.56
N GLY A 139 -9.21 7.26 14.28
CA GLY A 139 -9.35 5.97 14.96
C GLY A 139 -9.57 4.79 14.01
N THR A 140 -9.20 4.93 12.73
CA THR A 140 -9.39 3.87 11.75
C THR A 140 -8.09 3.39 11.17
N GLY A 141 -7.77 2.15 11.47
CA GLY A 141 -6.66 1.46 10.85
C GLY A 141 -5.81 0.67 11.81
N LEU A 142 -5.95 0.92 13.12
CA LEU A 142 -5.21 0.24 14.17
C LEU A 142 -6.13 -0.62 15.03
N ASN A 143 -5.60 -1.72 15.57
CA ASN A 143 -6.25 -2.47 16.62
C ASN A 143 -6.07 -1.75 17.96
N GLU A 144 -7.16 -1.43 18.64
CA GLU A 144 -7.17 -0.78 19.98
C GLU A 144 -6.87 -1.76 21.13
N THR A 145 -6.73 -3.05 20.83
CA THR A 145 -6.42 -4.09 21.80
C THR A 145 -5.47 -5.10 21.20
N ASP A 146 -4.69 -5.78 22.04
CA ASP A 146 -3.94 -6.98 21.63
C ASP A 146 -4.86 -7.96 20.89
N LEU A 147 -4.34 -8.55 19.82
CA LEU A 147 -4.96 -9.63 19.06
C LEU A 147 -4.18 -10.93 19.35
N PRO A 148 -4.69 -11.79 20.26
CA PRO A 148 -4.03 -13.04 20.64
C PRO A 148 -3.89 -14.01 19.46
N SER A 149 -2.92 -14.92 19.59
CA SER A 149 -2.80 -16.08 18.71
C SER A 149 -4.07 -16.95 18.76
N GLY A 150 -4.57 -17.33 17.59
CA GLY A 150 -5.76 -18.14 17.41
C GLY A 150 -7.09 -17.38 17.54
N ASP A 151 -7.06 -16.06 17.75
CA ASP A 151 -8.27 -15.24 17.96
C ASP A 151 -8.68 -14.45 16.71
N VAL A 152 -9.88 -13.87 16.75
CA VAL A 152 -10.46 -13.05 15.68
C VAL A 152 -10.70 -11.64 16.18
N PHE A 153 -10.10 -10.67 15.49
CA PHE A 153 -10.30 -9.25 15.72
C PHE A 153 -11.31 -8.67 14.74
N MET A 154 -12.16 -7.75 15.19
CA MET A 154 -13.04 -6.98 14.31
C MET A 154 -12.43 -5.60 14.06
N HIS A 155 -11.89 -5.43 12.86
CA HIS A 155 -11.30 -4.17 12.39
C HIS A 155 -12.37 -3.26 11.77
N GLN A 156 -12.35 -1.98 12.12
CA GLN A 156 -13.28 -0.99 11.57
C GLN A 156 -12.54 -0.02 10.66
N ILE A 157 -13.02 0.07 9.42
CA ILE A 157 -12.42 0.92 8.38
C ILE A 157 -13.47 1.92 7.90
N LEU A 158 -13.17 3.22 7.99
CA LEU A 158 -14.04 4.25 7.43
C LEU A 158 -14.09 4.14 5.91
N LYS A 159 -15.27 4.38 5.35
CA LYS A 159 -15.49 4.37 3.90
C LYS A 159 -14.49 5.25 3.16
N LYS A 160 -14.18 6.44 3.66
CA LYS A 160 -13.21 7.35 3.04
C LYS A 160 -11.79 6.76 2.90
N SER A 161 -11.43 5.77 3.72
CA SER A 161 -10.09 5.17 3.72
C SER A 161 -9.92 4.14 2.59
N TYR A 162 -11.00 3.60 2.05
CA TYR A 162 -10.93 2.69 0.89
C TYR A 162 -11.68 3.23 -0.34
N ASP A 163 -12.64 4.13 -0.16
CA ASP A 163 -13.40 4.75 -1.23
C ASP A 163 -12.84 6.12 -1.58
N THR A 164 -11.74 6.13 -2.33
CA THR A 164 -11.18 7.35 -2.91
C THR A 164 -11.82 7.72 -4.26
N SER A 165 -12.81 6.93 -4.71
CA SER A 165 -13.46 7.13 -6.01
C SER A 165 -14.64 8.09 -5.89
N THR A 166 -14.75 9.05 -6.80
CA THR A 166 -15.85 10.04 -6.80
C THR A 166 -17.12 9.56 -7.50
N SER A 167 -17.14 8.38 -8.14
CA SER A 167 -18.20 8.09 -9.13
C SER A 167 -18.61 6.63 -9.37
N GLY A 168 -18.20 5.65 -8.55
CA GLY A 168 -18.52 4.24 -8.84
C GLY A 168 -19.00 3.40 -7.66
N LYS A 169 -19.77 2.33 -7.96
CA LYS A 169 -19.99 1.23 -7.00
C LYS A 169 -18.78 0.30 -7.05
N HIS A 170 -18.14 0.07 -5.91
CA HIS A 170 -17.06 -0.92 -5.77
C HIS A 170 -17.52 -2.29 -6.27
N LYS A 171 -16.73 -2.93 -7.14
CA LYS A 171 -17.02 -4.30 -7.61
C LYS A 171 -16.27 -5.32 -6.76
N TYR A 172 -14.99 -5.06 -6.53
CA TYR A 172 -14.15 -5.92 -5.71
C TYR A 172 -13.29 -5.07 -4.79
N LEU A 173 -13.15 -5.53 -3.57
CA LEU A 173 -12.24 -5.00 -2.57
C LEU A 173 -11.31 -6.13 -2.17
N PHE A 174 -10.02 -5.93 -2.38
CA PHE A 174 -8.96 -6.83 -1.99
C PHE A 174 -8.26 -6.22 -0.80
N MET A 175 -8.10 -6.99 0.27
CA MET A 175 -7.50 -6.51 1.51
C MET A 175 -6.37 -7.42 1.93
N HIS A 176 -5.30 -6.81 2.40
CA HIS A 176 -4.15 -7.48 2.97
C HIS A 176 -3.90 -6.89 4.36
N PHE A 177 -3.83 -7.76 5.37
CA PHE A 177 -3.48 -7.37 6.73
C PHE A 177 -2.06 -7.82 7.02
N PHE A 178 -1.31 -6.99 7.73
CA PHE A 178 0.07 -7.26 8.09
C PHE A 178 0.39 -6.67 9.45
N LYS A 179 1.42 -7.20 10.10
CA LYS A 179 1.97 -6.62 11.32
C LYS A 179 3.06 -5.63 10.95
N SER A 180 3.09 -4.47 11.61
CA SER A 180 4.18 -3.49 11.52
C SER A 180 4.72 -3.20 12.92
N ASP A 181 6.05 -3.06 13.02
CA ASP A 181 6.74 -2.72 14.27
C ASP A 181 6.95 -1.21 14.44
N HIS A 182 6.25 -0.40 13.64
CA HIS A 182 6.39 1.04 13.75
C HIS A 182 5.83 1.53 15.09
N GLU A 183 6.71 1.91 16.01
CA GLU A 183 6.31 2.61 17.23
C GLU A 183 5.83 4.02 16.84
N PHE A 184 4.70 4.45 17.41
CA PHE A 184 4.30 5.86 17.36
C PHE A 184 5.44 6.67 18.00
N ALA A 185 6.15 7.45 17.19
CA ALA A 185 6.98 8.51 17.75
C ALA A 185 6.00 9.56 18.28
N ASP A 186 5.78 9.56 19.59
CA ASP A 186 5.04 10.61 20.31
C ASP A 186 5.69 11.96 19.96
N ASN A 187 5.06 12.72 19.06
CA ASN A 187 5.41 14.11 18.72
C ASN A 187 4.29 15.04 19.18
#